data_AF-A0AAF0EG82-F1
#
_entry.id   AF-A0AAF0EG82-F1
#
_cell.length_a   1.000
_cell.length_b   1.000
_cell.length_c   1.000
_cell.angle_alpha   90.00
_cell.angle_beta   90.00
_cell.angle_gamma   90.00
#
_symmetry.space_group_name_H-M   'P 1'
#
loop_
_entity.id
_entity.type
_entity.pdbx_description
1 polymer ?
#
loop_
_entity_poly.entity_id
_entity_poly.type
_entity_poly.pdbx_seq_one_letter_code
_entity_poly.pdbx_strand_id
1 'polypeptide(L)'
;MSLPASTRYGVLPTEMDAAEDIPSSSKIRALLKDLREARQSKILAGFEMINGAHLEMSNISSMEICELRPFFHTALTQLHALQAPTEPKEEPVAQDDDEDIAVRRH
;
A
#
# COMPACT_ATOMS: atom_id res chain seq x y z
N MET A 1 46.74 -20.84 -11.95
CA MET A 1 45.82 -19.76 -12.32
C MET A 1 44.41 -20.30 -12.16
N SER A 2 43.67 -19.78 -11.17
CA SER A 2 42.37 -20.31 -10.73
C SER A 2 41.26 -19.76 -11.64
N LEU A 3 40.47 -20.64 -12.25
CA LEU A 3 39.28 -20.24 -13.01
C LEU A 3 38.11 -19.98 -12.03
N PRO A 4 37.33 -18.89 -12.20
CA PRO A 4 36.22 -18.60 -11.32
C PRO A 4 35.05 -19.58 -11.53
N ALA A 5 34.46 -20.03 -10.42
CA ALA A 5 33.43 -21.07 -10.33
C ALA A 5 32.02 -20.61 -10.75
N SER A 6 31.89 -19.93 -11.90
CA SER A 6 30.59 -19.42 -12.37
C SER A 6 30.38 -19.73 -13.86
N THR A 7 30.40 -21.01 -14.21
CA THR A 7 30.04 -21.50 -15.57
C THR A 7 29.09 -22.70 -15.47
N ARG A 8 28.34 -22.84 -14.38
CA ARG A 8 27.38 -23.95 -14.20
C ARG A 8 25.96 -23.66 -14.70
N TYR A 9 25.69 -22.46 -15.16
CA TYR A 9 24.48 -22.13 -15.91
C TYR A 9 24.94 -21.33 -17.11
N GLY A 10 24.73 -21.87 -18.32
CA GLY A 10 25.26 -21.36 -19.58
C GLY A 10 24.63 -20.05 -20.05
N VAL A 11 24.52 -19.05 -19.17
CA VAL A 11 24.11 -17.70 -19.53
C VAL A 11 25.38 -16.85 -19.52
N LEU A 12 25.88 -16.56 -20.72
CA LEU A 12 26.98 -15.62 -20.88
C LEU A 12 26.53 -14.24 -20.36
N PRO A 13 27.41 -13.44 -19.73
CA PRO A 13 27.05 -12.13 -19.16
C PRO A 13 26.53 -11.09 -20.17
N THR A 14 26.47 -11.43 -21.45
CA THR A 14 26.14 -10.55 -22.57
C THR A 14 24.68 -10.61 -23.03
N GLU A 15 23.85 -11.53 -22.52
CA GLU A 15 22.44 -11.66 -22.91
C GLU A 15 21.46 -10.95 -21.94
N MET A 16 21.93 -9.95 -21.18
CA MET A 16 21.11 -9.29 -20.16
C MET A 16 20.26 -8.11 -20.68
N ASP A 17 20.44 -7.68 -21.93
CA ASP A 17 19.67 -6.56 -22.48
C ASP A 17 18.95 -6.95 -23.77
N ALA A 18 17.69 -7.39 -23.62
CA ALA A 18 16.78 -7.66 -24.73
C ALA A 18 16.42 -6.39 -25.53
N ALA A 19 16.97 -5.22 -25.15
CA ALA A 19 16.78 -3.97 -25.86
C ALA A 19 17.39 -3.97 -27.27
N GLU A 20 18.43 -4.77 -27.51
CA GLU A 20 19.08 -4.91 -28.83
C GLU A 20 18.20 -5.67 -29.83
N ASP A 21 17.33 -6.57 -29.34
CA ASP A 21 16.39 -7.32 -30.18
C ASP A 21 15.14 -6.50 -30.57
N ILE A 22 14.95 -5.34 -29.94
CA ILE A 22 13.77 -4.50 -30.12
C ILE A 22 14.14 -3.27 -30.97
N PRO A 23 13.56 -3.11 -32.17
CA PRO A 23 13.82 -1.94 -32.99
C PRO A 23 13.34 -0.67 -32.28
N SER A 24 14.17 0.37 -32.28
CA SER A 24 13.86 1.66 -31.64
C SER A 24 13.50 1.58 -30.14
N SER A 25 14.10 0.64 -29.41
CA SER A 25 13.85 0.40 -27.97
C SER A 25 13.97 1.67 -27.11
N SER A 26 14.93 2.56 -27.40
CA SER A 26 15.09 3.84 -26.69
C SER A 26 13.89 4.77 -26.83
N LYS A 27 13.28 4.83 -28.02
CA LYS A 27 12.09 5.66 -28.27
C LYS A 27 10.87 5.12 -27.55
N ILE A 28 10.69 3.80 -27.57
CA ILE A 28 9.61 3.13 -26.83
C ILE A 28 9.75 3.42 -25.33
N ARG A 29 10.97 3.32 -24.80
CA ARG A 29 11.27 3.63 -23.39
C ARG A 29 10.95 5.09 -23.04
N ALA A 30 11.29 6.04 -23.92
CA ALA A 30 10.94 7.45 -23.73
C ALA A 30 9.43 7.66 -23.68
N LEU A 31 8.68 7.09 -24.64
CA LEU A 31 7.21 7.21 -24.66
C LEU A 31 6.54 6.58 -23.43
N LEU A 32 7.04 5.42 -22.97
CA LEU A 32 6.54 4.78 -21.75
C LEU A 32 6.85 5.62 -20.50
N LYS A 33 8.00 6.29 -20.48
CA LYS A 33 8.36 7.22 -19.40
C LYS A 33 7.42 8.43 -19.38
N ASP A 34 7.20 9.07 -20.52
CA ASP A 34 6.29 10.21 -20.64
C ASP A 34 4.85 9.82 -20.24
N LEU A 35 4.39 8.63 -20.65
CA LEU A 35 3.09 8.11 -20.26
C LEU A 35 3.00 7.88 -18.75
N ARG A 36 4.05 7.34 -18.13
CA ARG A 36 4.11 7.12 -16.68
C ARG A 36 4.07 8.45 -15.92
N GLU A 37 4.82 9.45 -16.37
CA GLU A 37 4.80 10.79 -15.76
C GLU A 37 3.41 11.43 -15.86
N ALA A 38 2.79 11.39 -17.04
CA ALA A 38 1.44 11.91 -17.24
C ALA A 38 0.40 11.19 -16.36
N ARG A 39 0.54 9.88 -16.17
CA ARG A 39 -0.33 9.10 -15.28
C ARG A 39 -0.12 9.44 -13.82
N GLN A 40 1.12 9.58 -13.37
CA GLN A 40 1.44 10.00 -12.01
C GLN A 40 0.85 11.38 -11.69
N SER A 41 0.96 12.35 -12.60
CA SER A 41 0.33 13.66 -12.41
C SER A 41 -1.19 13.59 -12.25
N LYS A 42 -1.87 12.73 -13.02
CA LYS A 42 -3.33 12.54 -12.89
C LYS A 42 -3.72 11.86 -11.59
N ILE A 43 -2.92 10.88 -11.16
CA ILE A 43 -3.12 10.18 -9.88
C ILE A 43 -3.00 11.17 -8.73
N LEU A 44 -1.96 12.02 -8.74
CA LEU A 44 -1.76 13.04 -7.72
C LEU A 44 -2.91 14.06 -7.70
N ALA A 45 -3.38 14.51 -8.87
CA ALA A 45 -4.56 15.38 -8.95
C ALA A 45 -5.82 14.69 -8.41
N GLY A 46 -5.99 13.39 -8.68
CA GLY A 46 -7.09 12.59 -8.12
C GLY A 46 -7.04 12.49 -6.59
N PHE A 47 -5.86 12.56 -5.98
CA PHE A 47 -5.72 12.53 -4.52
C PHE A 47 -6.14 13.79 -3.80
N GLU A 48 -6.18 14.93 -4.48
CA GLU A 48 -6.75 16.14 -3.88
C GLU A 48 -8.22 15.94 -3.48
N MET A 49 -8.90 14.97 -4.11
CA MET A 49 -10.28 14.59 -3.83
C MET A 49 -10.43 13.49 -2.76
N ILE A 50 -9.35 13.13 -2.05
CA ILE A 50 -9.42 12.08 -1.03
C ILE A 50 -10.40 12.45 0.10
N ASN A 51 -11.33 11.55 0.36
CA ASN A 51 -12.26 11.64 1.49
C ASN A 51 -12.25 10.31 2.25
N GLY A 52 -12.50 10.33 3.56
CA GLY A 52 -12.46 9.15 4.41
C GLY A 52 -13.55 8.13 4.12
N ALA A 53 -14.60 8.51 3.38
CA ALA A 53 -15.68 7.60 3.01
C ALA A 53 -15.34 6.75 1.76
N HIS A 54 -14.94 7.39 0.66
CA HIS A 54 -14.74 6.72 -0.61
C HIS A 54 -13.88 7.56 -1.55
N LEU A 55 -12.93 6.91 -2.22
CA LEU A 55 -12.20 7.46 -3.36
C LEU A 55 -12.16 6.40 -4.45
N GLU A 56 -12.73 6.73 -5.61
CA GLU A 56 -12.71 5.86 -6.79
C GLU A 56 -11.84 6.50 -7.87
N MET A 57 -10.90 5.71 -8.39
CA MET A 57 -10.07 6.10 -9.52
C MET A 57 -10.04 4.93 -10.51
N SER A 58 -10.52 5.16 -11.73
CA SER A 58 -10.56 4.12 -12.75
C SER A 58 -9.20 3.96 -13.44
N ASN A 59 -8.98 2.78 -14.03
CA ASN A 59 -7.84 2.51 -14.91
C ASN A 59 -6.44 2.70 -14.27
N ILE A 60 -6.33 2.51 -12.95
CA ILE A 60 -5.06 2.49 -12.23
C ILE A 60 -4.44 1.08 -12.31
N SER A 61 -3.15 1.02 -12.62
CA SER A 61 -2.40 -0.23 -12.69
C SER A 61 -1.93 -0.69 -11.30
N SER A 62 -1.68 -1.99 -11.15
CA SER A 62 -1.18 -2.55 -9.87
C SER A 62 0.16 -1.93 -9.44
N MET A 63 1.02 -1.57 -10.37
CA MET A 63 2.32 -0.94 -10.07
C MET A 63 2.13 0.43 -9.44
N GLU A 64 1.21 1.24 -9.96
CA GLU A 64 0.88 2.54 -9.37
C GLU A 64 0.24 2.36 -7.99
N ILE A 65 -0.68 1.39 -7.81
CA ILE A 65 -1.25 1.10 -6.48
C ILE A 65 -0.15 0.74 -5.47
N CYS A 66 0.84 -0.04 -5.88
CA CYS A 66 1.97 -0.42 -5.03
C CYS A 66 2.84 0.79 -4.63
N GLU A 67 3.01 1.78 -5.51
CA GLU A 67 3.75 3.02 -5.21
C GLU A 67 3.00 3.89 -4.18
N LEU A 68 1.66 3.86 -4.23
CA LEU A 68 0.80 4.74 -3.42
C LEU A 68 0.51 4.16 -2.04
N ARG A 69 0.48 2.82 -1.93
CA ARG A 69 0.11 2.06 -0.73
C ARG A 69 0.77 2.53 0.58
N PRO A 70 2.11 2.74 0.68
CA PRO A 70 2.73 3.10 1.95
C PRO A 70 2.25 4.47 2.47
N PHE A 71 1.98 5.42 1.57
CA PHE A 71 1.44 6.73 1.95
C PHE A 71 -0.06 6.66 2.27
N PHE A 72 -0.82 5.96 1.42
CA PHE A 72 -2.28 5.88 1.52
C PHE A 72 -2.76 5.31 2.83
N HIS A 73 -2.09 4.26 3.31
CA HIS A 73 -2.47 3.60 4.55
C HIS A 73 -2.40 4.56 5.74
N THR A 74 -1.33 5.35 5.84
CA THR A 74 -1.14 6.30 6.94
C THR A 74 -2.12 7.47 6.85
N ALA A 75 -2.28 8.07 5.67
CA ALA A 75 -3.17 9.22 5.49
C ALA A 75 -4.64 8.86 5.76
N LEU A 76 -5.12 7.73 5.23
CA LEU A 76 -6.50 7.29 5.44
C LEU A 76 -6.77 6.93 6.91
N THR A 77 -5.81 6.29 7.58
CA THR A 77 -5.91 5.98 9.02
C THR A 77 -6.09 7.25 9.85
N GLN A 78 -5.32 8.30 9.55
CA GLN A 78 -5.45 9.59 10.23
C GLN A 78 -6.78 10.27 9.92
N LEU A 79 -7.21 10.24 8.66
CA LEU A 79 -8.48 10.81 8.24
C LEU A 79 -9.66 10.12 8.94
N HIS A 80 -9.63 8.80 9.08
CA HIS A 80 -10.61 8.03 9.84
C HIS A 80 -10.58 8.36 11.34
N ALA A 81 -9.39 8.53 11.93
CA ALA A 81 -9.28 8.92 13.33
C ALA A 81 -9.90 10.30 13.62
N LEU A 82 -9.82 11.24 12.67
CA LEU A 82 -10.46 12.56 12.79
C LEU A 82 -11.98 12.51 12.57
N GLN A 83 -12.46 11.56 11.78
CA GLN A 83 -13.88 11.40 11.46
C GLN A 83 -14.65 10.52 12.45
N ALA A 84 -13.95 9.82 13.35
CA ALA A 84 -14.59 9.04 14.40
C ALA A 84 -15.47 9.97 15.26
N PRO A 85 -16.80 9.73 15.34
CA PRO A 85 -17.61 10.34 16.37
C PRO A 85 -16.99 9.96 17.71
N THR A 86 -16.84 10.93 18.61
CA THR A 86 -16.57 10.66 20.02
C THR A 86 -17.72 9.83 20.59
N GLU A 87 -17.69 8.52 20.43
CA GLU A 87 -18.48 7.65 21.27
C GLU A 87 -17.84 7.74 22.67
N PRO A 88 -18.59 8.17 23.71
CA PRO A 88 -18.07 8.12 25.05
C PRO A 88 -17.75 6.66 25.35
N LYS A 89 -16.49 6.38 25.70
CA LYS A 89 -16.11 5.09 26.30
C LYS A 89 -17.05 4.87 27.47
N GLU A 90 -18.02 3.98 27.31
CA GLU A 90 -18.78 3.43 28.42
C GLU A 90 -17.75 2.73 29.31
N GLU A 91 -17.46 3.35 30.46
CA GLU A 91 -16.65 2.72 31.49
C GLU A 91 -17.35 1.42 31.89
N PRO A 92 -16.62 0.30 32.04
CA PRO A 92 -17.21 -0.90 32.59
C PRO A 92 -17.70 -0.57 34.00
N VAL A 93 -19.03 -0.52 34.17
CA VAL A 93 -19.68 -0.37 35.46
C VAL A 93 -19.08 -1.42 36.38
N ALA A 94 -18.41 -0.96 37.44
CA ALA A 94 -17.90 -1.81 38.50
C ALA A 94 -19.05 -2.69 38.97
N GLN A 95 -18.90 -3.99 38.79
CA GLN A 95 -19.77 -4.98 39.39
C GLN A 95 -19.43 -4.97 40.88
N ASP A 96 -20.16 -4.16 41.65
CA ASP A 96 -20.03 -4.12 43.11
C ASP A 96 -20.44 -5.50 43.64
N ASP A 97 -19.43 -6.25 44.08
CA ASP A 97 -19.56 -7.45 44.89
C ASP A 97 -20.09 -7.05 46.28
N ASP A 98 -21.41 -6.94 46.43
CA ASP A 98 -22.04 -6.77 47.75
C ASP A 98 -22.59 -8.12 48.27
N GLU A 99 -21.74 -8.73 49.09
CA GLU A 99 -22.01 -9.27 50.42
C GLU A 99 -22.88 -10.55 50.60
N ASP A 100 -22.19 -11.55 51.15
CA ASP A 100 -22.70 -12.61 52.01
C ASP A 100 -23.84 -12.14 52.94
N ILE A 101 -25.04 -12.72 52.76
CA ILE A 101 -26.00 -12.83 53.86
C ILE A 101 -26.24 -14.30 54.19
N ALA A 102 -25.35 -14.81 55.05
CA ALA A 102 -25.58 -16.05 55.78
C ALA A 102 -26.82 -15.91 56.67
N VAL A 103 -27.92 -16.59 56.33
CA VAL A 103 -29.02 -16.84 57.28
C VAL A 103 -29.32 -18.34 57.37
N ARG A 104 -28.80 -18.87 58.47
CA ARG A 104 -29.10 -20.10 59.22
C ARG A 104 -30.55 -20.62 59.18
N ARG A 105 -30.63 -21.96 59.30
CA ARG A 105 -31.75 -22.85 59.71
C ARG A 105 -32.86 -23.03 58.66
N HIS A 106 -33.26 -24.26 58.32
CA HIS A 106 -33.74 -25.30 59.24
C HIS A 106 -33.56 -26.72 58.68
#